data_AF-A0A6G0YF76-F1
#
_entry.id   AF-A0A6G0YF76-F1
#
_cell.length_a   1.000
_cell.length_b   1.000
_cell.length_c   1.000
_cell.angle_alpha   90.00
_cell.angle_beta   90.00
_cell.angle_gamma   90.00
#
_symmetry.space_group_name_H-M   'P 1'
#
loop_
_entity.id
_entity.type
_entity.pdbx_description
1 polymer ?
#
loop_
_entity_poly.entity_id
_entity_poly.type
_entity_poly.pdbx_seq_one_letter_code
_entity_poly.pdbx_strand_id
1 'polypeptide(L)'
;ITSRNNAPISYFGGGFRCKSEYPWWLVHYRGQKLTFSKKNLVDAGMGISMDLLSIQKDELLKNILDLTNNEKYMKNAKIASERFKDRPMSPAESVVYWTEYVIRHKGAPHLRSQAFNLAWYQYFLLDVIVIILLFISLFIFITYKAFKIIYYYFLKYYQTIKPKLE
;
A
#
# COMPACT_ATOMS: atom_id res chain seq x y z
N ILE A 1 -20.54 2.11 -43.39
CA ILE A 1 -21.42 1.97 -42.21
C ILE A 1 -20.97 0.66 -41.55
N THR A 2 -20.23 0.54 -40.44
CA THR A 2 -19.82 1.39 -39.32
C THR A 2 -18.79 0.57 -38.52
N SER A 3 -17.74 1.24 -37.99
CA SER A 3 -17.04 1.05 -36.69
C SER A 3 -16.90 -0.39 -36.14
N ARG A 4 -15.75 -0.91 -35.72
CA ARG A 4 -14.82 -0.31 -34.74
C ARG A 4 -13.60 -1.23 -34.55
N ASN A 5 -12.43 -0.62 -34.36
CA ASN A 5 -11.16 -1.24 -34.01
C ASN A 5 -11.28 -2.13 -32.76
N ASN A 6 -10.97 -3.42 -32.88
CA ASN A 6 -10.67 -4.29 -31.73
C ASN A 6 -9.15 -4.46 -31.65
N ALA A 7 -8.53 -3.70 -30.75
CA ALA A 7 -7.17 -3.95 -30.30
C ALA A 7 -7.08 -5.35 -29.67
N PRO A 8 -5.99 -6.11 -29.88
CA PRO A 8 -5.82 -7.39 -29.20
C PRO A 8 -5.56 -7.16 -27.72
N ILE A 9 -6.54 -7.53 -26.90
CA ILE A 9 -6.43 -7.59 -25.44
C ILE A 9 -5.39 -8.66 -25.11
N SER A 10 -4.16 -8.21 -24.88
CA SER A 10 -3.06 -9.08 -24.48
C SER A 10 -3.16 -9.33 -22.98
N TYR A 11 -3.58 -10.53 -22.61
CA TYR A 11 -3.66 -11.00 -21.23
C TYR A 11 -2.26 -11.00 -20.59
N PHE A 12 -1.96 -9.99 -19.77
CA PHE A 12 -0.79 -10.01 -18.90
C PHE A 12 -1.05 -10.94 -17.71
N GLY A 13 -0.82 -12.24 -17.92
CA GLY A 13 -0.59 -13.18 -16.84
C GLY A 13 0.73 -12.83 -16.16
N GLY A 14 0.65 -12.30 -14.93
CA GLY A 14 1.80 -11.97 -14.09
C GLY A 14 2.62 -13.21 -13.75
N GLY A 15 3.58 -13.52 -14.62
CA GLY A 15 4.73 -14.35 -14.31
C GLY A 15 5.96 -13.47 -14.17
N PHE A 16 6.82 -13.75 -13.20
CA PHE A 16 8.16 -13.17 -13.10
C PHE A 16 8.98 -13.61 -14.31
N ARG A 17 8.85 -12.88 -15.41
CA ARG A 17 9.70 -13.02 -16.58
C ARG A 17 10.65 -11.83 -16.56
N CYS A 18 11.94 -12.09 -16.34
CA CYS A 18 12.98 -11.08 -16.50
C CYS A 18 12.93 -10.61 -17.96
N LYS A 19 12.44 -9.40 -18.20
CA LYS A 19 12.35 -8.80 -19.54
C LYS A 19 13.37 -7.67 -19.61
N SER A 20 14.34 -7.80 -20.50
CA SER A 20 15.51 -6.93 -20.66
C SER A 20 15.24 -5.69 -21.51
N GLU A 21 13.98 -5.34 -21.75
CA GLU A 21 13.61 -4.25 -22.67
C GLU A 21 12.51 -3.40 -22.04
N TYR A 22 12.92 -2.37 -21.29
CA TYR A 22 12.05 -1.26 -20.91
C TYR A 22 12.64 0.04 -21.49
N PRO A 23 11.86 0.84 -22.21
CA PRO A 23 12.30 2.17 -22.67
C PRO A 23 12.60 3.08 -21.46
N TRP A 24 13.75 3.75 -21.49
CA TRP A 24 14.28 4.57 -20.40
C TRP A 24 13.37 5.71 -19.91
N TRP A 25 12.35 6.10 -20.68
CA TRP A 25 11.41 7.17 -20.32
C TRP A 25 10.27 6.72 -19.38
N LEU A 26 10.17 5.43 -19.03
CA LEU A 26 9.18 4.89 -18.08
C LEU A 26 9.71 4.73 -16.64
N VAL A 27 10.98 5.07 -16.37
CA VAL A 27 11.59 4.99 -15.03
C VAL A 27 11.53 6.36 -14.35
N HIS A 28 10.32 6.88 -14.17
CA HIS A 28 10.07 7.97 -13.24
C HIS A 28 8.83 7.63 -12.44
N TYR A 29 8.93 7.77 -11.12
CA TYR A 29 7.92 7.47 -10.10
C TYR A 29 7.77 6.00 -9.69
N ARG A 30 8.53 5.60 -8.65
CA ARG A 30 7.98 5.18 -7.34
C ARG A 30 9.10 4.71 -6.41
N GLY A 31 9.53 5.61 -5.52
CA GLY A 31 10.55 5.39 -4.49
C GLY A 31 10.10 4.59 -3.26
N GLN A 32 9.09 3.73 -3.33
CA GLN A 32 8.72 2.83 -2.22
C GLN A 32 8.21 1.48 -2.75
N LYS A 33 8.66 0.38 -2.11
CA LYS A 33 8.29 -1.06 -2.30
C LYS A 33 9.12 -1.95 -3.24
N LEU A 34 10.45 -1.92 -3.15
CA LEU A 34 11.27 -3.09 -3.60
C LEU A 34 11.81 -3.94 -2.44
N THR A 35 11.73 -3.46 -1.19
CA THR A 35 12.35 -4.11 -0.02
C THR A 35 11.78 -5.48 0.33
N PHE A 36 10.49 -5.71 0.11
CA PHE A 36 9.84 -6.98 0.47
C PHE A 36 10.28 -8.14 -0.43
N SER A 37 10.39 -7.90 -1.74
CA SER A 37 10.94 -8.89 -2.68
C SER A 37 12.45 -9.05 -2.48
N LYS A 38 13.17 -7.94 -2.24
CA LYS A 38 14.62 -7.91 -2.08
C LYS A 38 15.13 -8.88 -1.02
N LYS A 39 14.52 -8.90 0.18
CA LYS A 39 14.93 -9.79 1.28
C LYS A 39 14.69 -11.26 0.94
N ASN A 40 13.48 -11.58 0.46
CA ASN A 40 13.12 -12.96 0.10
C ASN A 40 13.98 -13.53 -1.04
N LEU A 41 14.39 -12.69 -1.99
CA LEU A 41 15.29 -13.11 -3.09
C LEU A 41 16.72 -13.39 -2.60
N VAL A 42 17.21 -12.61 -1.64
CA VAL A 42 18.52 -12.81 -1.02
C VAL A 42 18.50 -14.04 -0.11
N ASP A 43 17.45 -14.19 0.71
CA ASP A 43 17.28 -15.33 1.61
C ASP A 43 17.13 -16.65 0.83
N ALA A 44 16.48 -16.61 -0.33
CA ALA A 44 16.41 -17.73 -1.25
C ALA A 44 17.70 -17.97 -2.06
N GLY A 45 18.73 -17.14 -1.86
CA GLY A 45 20.01 -17.23 -2.58
C GLY A 45 19.87 -17.04 -4.08
N MET A 46 18.87 -16.26 -4.52
CA MET A 46 18.57 -15.98 -5.93
C MET A 46 19.10 -14.61 -6.39
N GLY A 47 19.61 -13.78 -5.47
CA GLY A 47 20.17 -12.48 -5.83
C GLY A 47 20.90 -11.79 -4.68
N ILE A 48 21.57 -10.69 -5.00
CA ILE A 48 22.33 -9.86 -4.06
C ILE A 48 21.57 -8.54 -3.85
N SER A 49 21.38 -8.14 -2.60
CA SER A 49 20.75 -6.86 -2.24
C SER A 49 21.77 -5.74 -2.28
N MET A 50 21.59 -4.75 -3.16
CA MET A 50 22.41 -3.53 -3.19
C MET A 50 21.55 -2.27 -3.03
N ASP A 51 22.10 -1.22 -2.43
CA ASP A 51 21.42 0.07 -2.29
C ASP A 51 21.81 1.00 -3.45
N LEU A 52 20.85 1.31 -4.32
CA LEU A 52 21.07 2.07 -5.56
C LEU A 52 21.59 3.49 -5.30
N LEU A 53 21.38 4.03 -4.09
CA LEU A 53 21.77 5.39 -3.73
C LEU A 53 23.23 5.49 -3.24
N SER A 54 23.87 4.39 -2.84
CA SER A 54 25.20 4.39 -2.22
C SER A 54 26.27 3.64 -3.02
N ILE A 55 25.94 3.20 -4.23
CA ILE A 55 26.75 2.26 -4.99
C ILE A 55 27.88 2.94 -5.79
N GLN A 56 29.09 2.36 -5.74
CA GLN A 56 30.21 2.69 -6.62
C GLN A 56 30.23 1.80 -7.88
N LYS A 57 30.73 2.32 -9.01
CA LYS A 57 30.79 1.58 -10.29
C LYS A 57 31.54 0.25 -10.17
N ASP A 58 32.63 0.23 -9.41
CA ASP A 58 33.46 -0.97 -9.26
C ASP A 58 32.76 -2.07 -8.44
N GLU A 59 31.97 -1.66 -7.45
CA GLU A 59 31.16 -2.57 -6.64
C GLU A 59 30.02 -3.20 -7.47
N LEU A 60 29.38 -2.43 -8.36
CA LEU A 60 28.40 -2.98 -9.31
C LEU A 60 29.01 -4.02 -10.23
N LEU A 61 30.14 -3.69 -10.86
CA LEU A 61 30.79 -4.59 -11.80
C LEU A 61 31.18 -5.90 -11.11
N LYS A 62 31.75 -5.81 -9.90
CA LYS A 62 32.06 -6.99 -9.09
C LYS A 62 30.82 -7.85 -8.79
N ASN A 63 29.72 -7.23 -8.39
CA ASN A 63 28.49 -7.96 -8.04
C ASN A 63 27.78 -8.55 -9.26
N ILE A 64 27.82 -7.89 -10.43
CA ILE A 64 27.31 -8.44 -11.69
C ILE A 64 28.15 -9.64 -12.15
N LEU A 65 29.48 -9.54 -12.04
CA LEU A 65 30.39 -10.64 -12.34
C LEU A 65 30.17 -11.82 -11.39
N ASP A 66 29.97 -11.57 -10.09
CA ASP A 66 29.66 -12.62 -9.12
C ASP A 66 28.31 -13.30 -9.43
N LEU A 67 27.27 -12.52 -9.74
CA LEU A 67 25.96 -13.05 -10.13
C LEU A 67 26.00 -13.89 -11.43
N THR A 68 26.86 -13.52 -12.38
CA THR A 68 26.96 -14.19 -13.69
C THR A 68 27.87 -15.41 -13.63
N ASN A 69 29.00 -15.34 -12.91
CA ASN A 69 29.96 -16.44 -12.81
C ASN A 69 29.54 -17.50 -11.80
N ASN A 70 28.75 -17.14 -10.78
CA ASN A 70 28.33 -18.08 -9.76
C ASN A 70 27.00 -18.75 -10.13
N GLU A 71 27.08 -19.97 -10.64
CA GLU A 71 25.92 -20.78 -11.05
C GLU A 71 24.91 -21.02 -9.92
N LYS A 72 25.30 -20.84 -8.65
CA LYS A 72 24.41 -20.99 -7.48
C LYS A 72 23.15 -20.13 -7.60
N TYR A 73 23.30 -18.87 -8.03
CA TYR A 73 22.16 -17.95 -8.14
C TYR A 73 21.19 -18.40 -9.23
N MET A 74 21.71 -18.82 -10.39
CA MET A 74 20.90 -19.34 -11.49
C MET A 74 20.21 -20.66 -11.12
N LYS A 75 20.91 -21.56 -10.43
CA LYS A 75 20.37 -22.85 -9.98
C LYS A 75 19.24 -22.65 -8.97
N ASN A 76 19.42 -21.78 -7.98
CA ASN A 76 18.38 -21.47 -7.00
C ASN A 76 17.16 -20.79 -7.65
N ALA A 77 17.39 -19.87 -8.61
CA ALA A 77 16.32 -19.25 -9.38
C ALA A 77 15.53 -20.27 -10.21
N LYS A 78 16.22 -21.26 -10.79
CA LYS A 78 15.58 -22.35 -11.54
C LYS A 78 14.75 -23.25 -10.62
N ILE A 79 15.29 -23.66 -9.47
CA ILE A 79 14.57 -24.47 -8.47
C ILE A 79 13.32 -23.72 -7.97
N ALA A 80 13.43 -22.43 -7.69
CA ALA A 80 12.28 -21.62 -7.28
C ALA A 80 11.23 -21.50 -8.41
N SER A 81 11.67 -21.38 -9.66
CA SER A 81 10.79 -21.38 -10.83
C SER A 81 10.06 -22.71 -11.01
N GLU A 82 10.77 -23.83 -10.85
CA GLU A 82 10.21 -25.18 -10.90
C GLU A 82 9.18 -25.37 -9.80
N ARG A 83 9.49 -25.01 -8.55
CA ARG A 83 8.54 -25.05 -7.43
C ARG A 83 7.30 -24.18 -7.64
N PHE A 84 7.45 -23.02 -8.28
CA PHE A 84 6.30 -22.15 -8.59
C PHE A 84 5.41 -22.71 -9.71
N LYS A 85 6.00 -23.49 -10.63
CA LYS A 85 5.28 -24.19 -11.70
C LYS A 85 4.72 -25.52 -11.24
N ASP A 86 5.29 -26.10 -10.18
CA ASP A 86 4.84 -27.32 -9.51
C ASP A 86 3.58 -27.05 -8.69
N ARG A 87 2.50 -26.77 -9.41
CA ARG A 87 1.15 -26.62 -8.87
C ARG A 87 0.23 -27.59 -9.60
N PRO A 88 -0.72 -28.22 -8.88
CA PRO A 88 -1.58 -29.27 -9.45
C PRO A 88 -2.55 -28.76 -10.52
N MET A 89 -2.81 -27.45 -10.59
CA MET A 89 -3.65 -26.82 -11.61
C MET A 89 -2.91 -25.66 -12.25
N SER A 90 -3.10 -25.50 -13.57
CA SER A 90 -2.63 -24.30 -14.26
C SER A 90 -3.36 -23.05 -13.70
N PRO A 91 -2.76 -21.85 -13.79
CA PRO A 91 -3.43 -20.64 -13.29
C PRO A 91 -4.72 -20.35 -14.06
N ALA A 92 -4.81 -20.74 -15.33
CA ALA A 92 -6.01 -20.58 -16.14
C ALA A 92 -7.14 -21.47 -15.61
N GLU A 93 -6.87 -22.76 -15.42
CA GLU A 93 -7.85 -23.71 -14.87
C GLU A 93 -8.24 -23.36 -13.42
N SER A 94 -7.29 -22.89 -12.61
CA SER A 94 -7.57 -22.43 -11.25
C SER A 94 -8.59 -21.29 -11.26
N VAL A 95 -8.43 -20.29 -12.14
CA VAL A 95 -9.36 -19.16 -12.22
C VAL A 95 -10.74 -19.61 -12.67
N VAL A 96 -10.82 -20.51 -13.67
CA VAL A 96 -12.09 -21.08 -14.12
C VAL A 96 -12.77 -21.85 -12.99
N TYR A 97 -12.03 -22.73 -12.31
CA TYR A 97 -12.53 -23.51 -11.18
C TYR A 97 -13.07 -22.63 -10.05
N TRP A 98 -12.32 -21.59 -9.63
CA TRP A 98 -12.77 -20.68 -8.57
C TRP A 98 -13.96 -19.83 -9.02
N THR A 99 -14.02 -19.43 -10.28
CA THR A 99 -15.16 -18.68 -10.82
C THR A 99 -16.42 -19.55 -10.82
N GLU A 100 -16.32 -20.79 -11.28
CA GLU A 100 -17.42 -21.75 -11.25
C GLU A 100 -17.83 -22.09 -9.81
N TYR A 101 -16.86 -22.25 -8.90
CA TYR A 101 -17.11 -22.48 -7.48
C TYR A 101 -17.92 -21.34 -6.84
N VAL A 102 -17.57 -20.08 -7.12
CA VAL A 102 -18.29 -18.89 -6.63
C VAL A 102 -19.71 -18.83 -7.20
N ILE A 103 -19.90 -19.16 -8.49
CA ILE A 103 -21.22 -19.19 -9.13
C ILE A 103 -22.09 -20.30 -8.52
N ARG A 104 -21.55 -21.52 -8.37
CA ARG A 104 -22.28 -22.68 -7.81
C ARG A 104 -22.72 -22.45 -6.36
N HIS A 105 -21.92 -21.73 -5.57
CA HIS A 105 -22.22 -21.45 -4.17
C HIS A 105 -22.81 -20.05 -3.94
N LYS A 106 -23.47 -19.46 -4.97
CA LYS A 106 -24.18 -18.16 -4.90
C LYS A 106 -23.36 -17.05 -4.23
N GLY A 107 -22.09 -16.92 -4.63
CA GLY A 107 -21.18 -15.90 -4.11
C GLY A 107 -20.34 -16.34 -2.91
N ALA A 108 -20.34 -17.64 -2.55
CA ALA A 108 -19.53 -18.24 -1.49
C ALA A 108 -19.44 -17.34 -0.24
N PRO A 109 -20.48 -17.32 0.62
CA PRO A 109 -20.59 -16.35 1.72
C PRO A 109 -19.42 -16.36 2.72
N HIS A 110 -18.62 -17.41 2.72
CA HIS A 110 -17.38 -17.59 3.49
C HIS A 110 -16.12 -17.03 2.80
N LEU A 111 -16.13 -16.82 1.48
CA LEU A 111 -15.09 -16.13 0.69
C LEU A 111 -15.39 -14.63 0.51
N ARG A 112 -16.63 -14.20 0.80
CA ARG A 112 -16.95 -12.78 0.93
C ARG A 112 -16.26 -12.22 2.17
N SER A 113 -15.49 -11.15 1.97
CA SER A 113 -14.96 -10.36 3.09
C SER A 113 -16.13 -10.02 4.03
N GLN A 114 -15.99 -10.37 5.31
CA GLN A 114 -16.98 -10.08 6.34
C GLN A 114 -17.32 -8.58 6.43
N ALA A 115 -16.51 -7.71 5.82
CA ALA A 115 -16.77 -6.29 5.62
C ALA A 115 -18.18 -5.95 5.10
N PHE A 116 -18.80 -6.83 4.29
CA PHE A 116 -20.16 -6.60 3.78
C PHE A 116 -21.29 -7.04 4.71
N ASN A 117 -21.00 -7.86 5.73
CA ASN A 117 -21.96 -8.29 6.75
C ASN A 117 -21.85 -7.49 8.05
N LEU A 118 -20.99 -6.48 8.12
CA LEU A 118 -20.93 -5.59 9.27
C LEU A 118 -22.21 -4.74 9.33
N ALA A 119 -22.85 -4.72 10.49
CA ALA A 119 -23.98 -3.84 10.70
C ALA A 119 -23.54 -2.37 10.51
N TRP A 120 -24.45 -1.53 10.00
CA TRP A 120 -24.16 -0.14 9.65
C TRP A 120 -23.42 0.63 10.76
N TYR A 121 -23.71 0.35 12.04
CA TYR A 121 -23.03 0.96 13.19
C TYR A 121 -21.56 0.53 13.37
N GLN A 122 -21.19 -0.70 13.00
CA GLN A 122 -19.79 -1.16 13.00
C GLN A 122 -19.01 -0.61 11.81
N TYR A 123 -19.67 -0.46 10.65
CA TYR A 123 -19.06 0.16 9.48
C TYR A 123 -18.69 1.63 9.73
N PHE A 124 -19.57 2.39 10.41
CA PHE A 124 -19.33 3.79 10.74
C PHE A 124 -18.50 4.01 12.01
N LEU A 125 -18.13 2.96 12.74
CA LEU A 125 -17.43 3.03 14.05
C LEU A 125 -17.97 4.19 14.91
N LEU A 126 -19.26 4.13 15.26
CA LEU A 126 -19.94 5.22 16.00
C LEU A 126 -19.18 5.65 17.27
N ASP A 127 -18.49 4.73 17.93
CA ASP A 127 -17.61 5.01 19.08
C ASP A 127 -16.54 6.07 18.75
N VAL A 128 -15.87 5.93 17.60
CA VAL A 128 -14.84 6.86 17.14
C VAL A 128 -15.44 8.24 16.85
N ILE A 129 -16.63 8.30 16.26
CA ILE A 129 -17.34 9.56 15.98
C ILE A 129 -17.70 10.28 17.29
N VAL A 130 -18.21 9.55 18.28
CA VAL A 130 -18.56 10.12 19.60
C VAL A 130 -17.31 10.67 20.30
N ILE A 131 -16.21 9.93 20.29
CA ILE A 131 -14.95 10.38 20.90
C ILE A 131 -14.45 11.67 20.21
N ILE A 132 -14.47 11.74 18.88
CA ILE A 132 -14.06 12.95 18.13
C ILE A 132 -14.95 14.14 18.49
N LEU A 133 -16.28 13.94 18.54
CA LEU A 133 -17.22 15.00 18.91
C LEU A 133 -17.01 15.49 20.34
N LEU A 134 -16.69 14.60 21.28
CA LEU A 134 -16.36 14.97 22.66
C LEU A 134 -15.10 15.85 22.72
N PHE A 135 -14.04 15.50 21.99
CA PHE A 135 -12.83 16.33 21.93
C PHE A 135 -13.10 17.71 21.34
N ILE A 136 -13.87 17.80 20.26
CA ILE A 136 -14.24 19.07 19.63
C ILE A 136 -15.08 19.91 20.61
N SER A 137 -16.06 19.29 21.27
CA SER A 137 -16.91 19.97 22.25
C SER A 137 -16.11 20.50 23.44
N LEU A 138 -15.19 19.70 23.99
CA LEU A 138 -14.28 20.12 25.06
C LEU A 138 -13.40 21.29 24.62
N PHE A 139 -12.83 21.24 23.42
CA PHE A 139 -12.00 22.33 22.90
C PHE A 139 -12.79 23.65 22.75
N ILE A 140 -14.01 23.58 22.21
CA ILE A 140 -14.89 24.74 22.11
C ILE A 140 -15.28 25.26 23.50
N PHE A 141 -15.57 24.37 24.45
CA PHE A 141 -15.92 24.75 25.81
C PHE A 141 -14.77 25.47 26.52
N ILE A 142 -13.55 24.95 26.40
CA ILE A 142 -12.35 25.56 27.00
C ILE A 142 -12.10 26.94 26.41
N THR A 143 -12.14 27.06 25.07
CA THR A 143 -11.92 28.35 24.39
C THR A 143 -12.99 29.38 24.75
N TYR A 144 -14.28 28.99 24.80
CA TYR A 144 -15.37 29.85 25.24
C TYR A 144 -15.18 30.34 26.69
N LYS A 145 -14.81 29.44 27.60
CA LYS A 145 -14.54 29.78 29.01
C LYS A 145 -13.35 30.74 29.13
N ALA A 146 -12.25 30.47 28.43
CA ALA A 146 -11.09 31.34 28.41
C ALA A 146 -11.45 32.74 27.91
N PHE A 147 -12.18 32.83 26.80
CA PHE A 147 -12.62 34.12 26.24
C PHE A 147 -13.51 34.90 27.22
N LYS A 148 -14.46 34.22 27.87
CA LYS A 148 -15.33 34.84 28.88
C LYS A 148 -14.55 35.37 30.09
N ILE A 149 -13.56 34.61 30.54
CA ILE A 149 -12.68 35.01 31.64
C ILE A 149 -11.86 36.25 31.25
N ILE A 150 -11.22 36.22 30.07
CA ILE A 150 -10.46 37.35 29.54
C ILE A 150 -11.33 38.60 29.42
N TYR A 151 -12.54 38.46 28.85
CA TYR A 151 -13.49 39.56 28.72
C TYR A 151 -13.92 40.13 30.07
N TYR A 152 -14.20 39.27 31.06
CA TYR A 152 -14.52 39.69 32.42
C TYR A 152 -13.38 40.48 33.07
N TYR A 153 -12.14 40.00 32.95
CA TYR A 153 -10.96 40.72 33.46
C TYR A 153 -10.74 42.04 32.72
N PHE A 154 -10.93 42.08 31.40
CA PHE A 154 -10.79 43.30 30.60
C PHE A 154 -11.83 44.35 30.99
N LEU A 155 -13.10 43.96 31.17
CA LEU A 155 -14.15 44.88 31.65
C LEU A 155 -13.84 45.40 33.05
N LYS A 156 -13.40 44.54 33.97
CA LYS A 156 -13.00 44.94 35.33
C LYS A 156 -11.79 45.89 35.30
N TYR A 157 -10.83 45.64 34.43
CA TYR A 157 -9.66 46.50 34.23
C TYR A 157 -10.08 47.88 33.71
N TYR A 158 -10.95 47.93 32.69
CA TYR A 158 -11.47 49.19 32.13
C TYR A 158 -12.25 50.01 33.18
N GLN A 159 -13.09 49.36 33.98
CA GLN A 159 -13.80 50.00 35.10
C GLN A 159 -12.87 50.54 36.19
N THR A 160 -11.70 49.93 36.40
CA THR A 160 -10.74 50.37 37.42
C THR A 160 -9.88 51.55 36.97
N ILE A 161 -9.65 51.71 35.65
CA ILE A 161 -8.86 52.82 35.09
C ILE A 161 -9.70 54.10 34.92
N LYS A 162 -10.96 53.98 34.49
CA LYS A 162 -11.86 55.13 34.27
C LYS A 162 -11.89 56.14 35.46
N PRO A 163 -11.97 55.73 36.74
CA PRO A 163 -12.02 56.66 37.87
C PRO A 163 -10.68 57.29 38.27
N LYS A 164 -9.55 56.92 37.64
CA LYS A 164 -8.23 57.51 37.90
C LYS A 164 -7.80 58.54 36.84
N LEU A 165 -8.58 58.68 35.76
CA LEU A 165 -8.28 59.54 34.62
C LEU A 165 -9.14 60.82 34.58
N GLU A 166 -10.19 60.89 35.41
CA GLU A 166 -10.95 62.10 35.75
C GLU A 166 -10.49 62.63 37.12
#